data_AF-A0A940C825-F1
#
_entry.id   AF-A0A940C825-F1
#
_cell.length_a   1.000
_cell.length_b   1.000
_cell.length_c   1.000
_cell.angle_alpha   90.00
_cell.angle_beta   90.00
_cell.angle_gamma   90.00
#
_symmetry.space_group_name_H-M   'P 1'
#
loop_
_entity.id
_entity.type
_entity.pdbx_description
1 polymer ?
#
loop_
_entity_poly.entity_id
_entity_poly.type
_entity_poly.pdbx_seq_one_letter_code
_entity_poly.pdbx_strand_id
1 'polypeptide(L)'
;MERRVLHDYIISLGGSEELWSRIEGCEGVYKELDYWCANGNLLGEYNPHGISISDCIAWQVDHFKAYMDREENNRWHRERLFIQSLETLLDISDGSEEVLRKITGENGESGTDREDV
;
A
#
# COMPACT_ATOMS: atom_id res chain seq x y z
N MET A 1 3.33 -14.77 14.09
CA MET A 1 4.65 -15.14 13.55
C MET A 1 5.73 -14.55 14.47
N GLU A 2 6.99 -15.00 14.42
CA GLU A 2 8.07 -14.32 15.17
C GLU A 2 8.41 -12.97 14.51
N ARG A 3 8.57 -11.90 15.30
CA ARG A 3 8.89 -10.54 14.80
C ARG A 3 10.11 -10.51 13.89
N ARG A 4 11.12 -11.33 14.21
CA ARG A 4 12.34 -11.43 13.41
C ARG A 4 12.10 -11.96 12.00
N VAL A 5 11.15 -12.87 11.83
CA VAL A 5 10.80 -13.45 10.50
C VAL A 5 10.10 -12.40 9.64
N LEU A 6 9.18 -11.63 10.24
CA LEU A 6 8.49 -10.55 9.54
C LEU A 6 9.46 -9.41 9.17
N HIS A 7 10.40 -9.09 10.07
CA HIS A 7 11.47 -8.14 9.80
C HIS A 7 12.33 -8.57 8.60
N ASP A 8 12.89 -9.78 8.64
CA ASP A 8 13.70 -10.34 7.54
C ASP A 8 12.91 -10.36 6.21
N TYR A 9 11.61 -10.69 6.27
CA TYR A 9 10.73 -10.66 5.11
C TYR A 9 10.60 -9.25 4.52
N ILE A 10 10.31 -8.23 5.33
CA ILE A 10 10.23 -6.83 4.86
C ILE A 10 11.55 -6.38 4.22
N ILE A 11 12.69 -6.67 4.85
CA ILE A 11 14.01 -6.31 4.33
C ILE A 11 14.31 -7.06 3.02
N SER A 12 13.96 -8.35 2.94
CA SER A 12 14.18 -9.17 1.73
C SER A 12 13.45 -8.64 0.49
N LEU A 13 12.30 -8.00 0.71
CA LEU A 13 11.47 -7.41 -0.32
C LEU A 13 11.88 -5.97 -0.70
N GLY A 14 12.92 -5.44 -0.05
CA GLY A 14 13.46 -4.10 -0.29
C GLY A 14 12.89 -3.01 0.63
N GLY A 15 12.22 -3.38 1.72
CA GLY A 15 11.84 -2.45 2.77
C GLY A 15 13.05 -1.94 3.56
N SER A 16 12.88 -0.82 4.26
CA SER A 16 13.91 -0.21 5.11
C SER A 16 13.69 -0.54 6.60
N GLU A 17 14.75 -0.39 7.40
CA GLU A 17 14.65 -0.48 8.87
C GLU A 17 13.66 0.56 9.44
N GLU A 18 13.58 1.73 8.82
CA GLU A 18 12.62 2.78 9.20
C GLU A 18 11.18 2.32 8.96
N LEU A 19 10.91 1.72 7.80
CA LEU A 19 9.61 1.14 7.50
C LEU A 19 9.24 0.07 8.52
N TRP A 20 10.16 -0.87 8.81
CA TRP A 20 9.93 -1.88 9.83
C TRP A 20 9.61 -1.26 11.19
N SER A 21 10.36 -0.24 11.62
CA SER A 21 10.10 0.46 12.88
C SER A 21 8.71 1.10 12.92
N ARG A 22 8.23 1.65 11.79
CA ARG A 22 6.87 2.21 11.69
C ARG A 22 5.80 1.10 11.74
N ILE A 23 6.02 -0.01 11.05
CA ILE A 23 5.12 -1.19 11.08
C ILE A 23 5.04 -1.73 12.52
N GLU A 24 6.18 -1.88 13.20
CA GLU A 24 6.20 -2.37 14.59
C GLU A 24 5.50 -1.41 15.56
N GLY A 25 5.58 -0.10 15.29
CA GLY A 25 4.88 0.93 16.06
C GLY A 25 3.37 1.00 15.84
N CYS A 26 2.86 0.43 14.74
CA CYS A 26 1.43 0.44 14.39
C CYS A 26 0.85 -0.97 14.43
N GLU A 27 0.16 -1.30 15.53
CA GLU A 27 -0.41 -2.65 15.74
C GLU A 27 -1.38 -3.07 14.62
N GLY A 28 -2.11 -2.13 14.04
CA GLY A 28 -3.04 -2.39 12.93
C GLY A 28 -2.32 -2.90 11.68
N VAL A 29 -1.29 -2.18 11.25
CA VAL A 29 -0.48 -2.54 10.07
C VAL A 29 0.34 -3.80 10.34
N TYR A 30 0.85 -3.97 11.57
CA TYR A 30 1.55 -5.19 11.97
C TYR A 30 0.66 -6.44 11.84
N LYS A 31 -0.62 -6.36 12.24
CA LYS A 31 -1.59 -7.45 12.10
C LYS A 31 -1.86 -7.81 10.64
N GLU A 32 -1.99 -6.81 9.77
CA GLU A 32 -2.13 -7.04 8.31
C GLU A 32 -0.92 -7.81 7.75
N LEU A 33 0.31 -7.41 8.14
CA LEU A 33 1.54 -8.08 7.72
C LEU A 33 1.63 -9.52 8.24
N ASP A 34 1.36 -9.74 9.53
CA ASP A 34 1.38 -11.09 10.12
C ASP A 34 0.38 -12.02 9.43
N TYR A 35 -0.83 -11.51 9.16
CA TYR A 35 -1.87 -12.26 8.48
C TYR A 35 -1.51 -12.57 7.02
N TRP A 36 -0.91 -11.61 6.31
CA TRP A 36 -0.42 -11.81 4.95
C TRP A 36 0.63 -12.91 4.89
N CYS A 37 1.64 -12.88 5.77
CA CYS A 37 2.68 -13.89 5.79
C CYS A 37 2.15 -15.27 6.21
N ALA A 38 1.11 -15.34 7.05
CA ALA A 38 0.53 -16.60 7.50
C ALA A 38 -0.47 -17.21 6.50
N ASN A 39 -1.27 -16.39 5.80
CA ASN A 39 -2.39 -16.84 4.99
C ASN A 39 -2.24 -16.56 3.49
N GLY A 40 -1.30 -15.69 3.10
CA GLY A 40 -1.12 -15.24 1.72
C GLY A 40 -2.24 -14.34 1.18
N ASN A 41 -3.09 -13.81 2.07
CA ASN A 41 -4.23 -12.96 1.75
C ASN A 41 -4.25 -11.71 2.63
N LEU A 42 -4.98 -10.69 2.20
CA LEU A 42 -5.19 -9.45 2.96
C LEU A 42 -6.20 -9.70 4.08
N LEU A 43 -5.93 -9.13 5.26
CA LEU A 43 -6.86 -9.20 6.39
C LEU A 43 -7.96 -8.15 6.22
N GLY A 44 -7.58 -6.91 5.90
CA GLY A 44 -8.50 -5.80 5.63
C GLY A 44 -9.30 -5.33 6.86
N GLU A 45 -8.90 -5.72 8.07
CA GLU A 45 -9.58 -5.28 9.31
C GLU A 45 -9.10 -3.91 9.78
N TYR A 46 -7.85 -3.57 9.48
CA TYR A 46 -7.31 -2.26 9.83
C TYR A 46 -7.68 -1.23 8.77
N ASN A 47 -8.55 -0.28 9.15
CA ASN A 47 -9.13 0.72 8.25
C ASN A 47 -9.05 2.15 8.81
N PRO A 48 -7.83 2.70 9.04
CA PRO A 48 -7.68 4.08 9.47
C PRO A 48 -8.40 5.01 8.48
N HIS A 49 -9.20 5.93 9.00
CA HIS A 49 -10.03 6.85 8.20
C HIS A 49 -10.97 6.17 7.19
N GLY A 50 -11.31 4.89 7.41
CA GLY A 50 -12.16 4.11 6.51
C GLY A 50 -11.44 3.52 5.29
N ILE A 51 -10.11 3.66 5.19
CA ILE A 51 -9.30 3.12 4.11
C ILE A 51 -8.56 1.88 4.58
N SER A 52 -8.78 0.74 3.92
CA SER A 52 -8.09 -0.52 4.20
C SER A 52 -6.88 -0.72 3.30
N ILE A 53 -6.04 -1.72 3.60
CA ILE A 53 -4.95 -2.10 2.71
C ILE A 53 -5.43 -2.50 1.30
N SER A 54 -6.64 -3.05 1.19
CA SER A 54 -7.22 -3.44 -0.10
C SER A 54 -7.51 -2.22 -0.96
N ASP A 55 -7.96 -1.12 -0.34
CA ASP A 55 -8.18 0.16 -0.99
C ASP A 55 -6.84 0.78 -1.45
N CYS A 56 -5.80 0.70 -0.61
CA CYS A 56 -4.45 1.13 -0.99
C CYS A 56 -3.93 0.36 -2.21
N ILE A 57 -4.08 -0.98 -2.23
CA ILE A 57 -3.68 -1.82 -3.36
C ILE A 57 -4.52 -1.48 -4.60
N ALA A 58 -5.84 -1.33 -4.46
CA ALA A 58 -6.72 -0.99 -5.56
C ALA A 58 -6.34 0.37 -6.17
N TRP A 59 -6.10 1.38 -5.34
CA TRP A 59 -5.63 2.69 -5.76
C TRP A 59 -4.27 2.62 -6.47
N GLN A 60 -3.30 1.88 -5.93
CA GLN A 60 -2.01 1.68 -6.57
C GLN A 60 -2.15 1.01 -7.94
N VAL A 61 -2.99 -0.03 -8.05
CA VAL A 61 -3.23 -0.73 -9.32
C VAL A 61 -3.98 0.16 -10.33
N ASP A 62 -4.93 0.99 -9.88
CA ASP A 62 -5.67 1.91 -10.74
C ASP A 62 -4.76 3.02 -11.29
N HIS A 63 -3.99 3.67 -10.40
CA HIS A 63 -2.97 4.65 -10.78
C HIS A 63 -1.89 4.02 -11.69
N PHE A 64 -1.60 2.73 -11.49
CA PHE A 64 -0.67 1.98 -12.32
C PHE A 64 -1.27 1.56 -13.67
N LYS A 65 -2.58 1.28 -13.78
CA LYS A 65 -3.25 1.05 -15.07
C LYS A 65 -3.12 2.27 -15.98
N ALA A 66 -3.21 3.48 -15.42
CA ALA A 66 -2.95 4.72 -16.15
C ALA A 66 -1.48 4.84 -16.62
N TYR A 67 -0.53 4.22 -15.91
CA TYR A 67 0.88 4.17 -16.28
C TYR A 67 1.22 3.04 -17.28
N MET A 68 0.51 1.91 -17.20
CA MET A 68 0.71 0.67 -17.96
C MET A 68 0.13 0.66 -19.38
N ASP A 69 -0.60 1.70 -19.78
CA ASP A 69 -0.90 1.96 -21.20
C ASP A 69 0.39 2.12 -22.05
N ARG A 70 1.57 2.18 -21.39
CA ARG A 70 2.90 2.10 -21.97
C ARG A 70 3.46 0.67 -21.83
N GLU A 71 3.30 -0.11 -22.90
CA GLU A 71 3.50 -1.56 -23.13
C GLU A 71 4.65 -2.39 -22.49
N GLU A 72 5.40 -1.96 -21.46
CA GLU A 72 6.55 -2.75 -21.02
C GLU A 72 6.85 -2.67 -19.51
N ASN A 73 6.10 -3.41 -18.65
CA ASN A 73 6.60 -3.97 -17.37
C ASN A 73 5.55 -4.75 -16.56
N ASN A 74 5.03 -5.85 -17.10
CA ASN A 74 4.00 -6.70 -16.46
C ASN A 74 4.50 -7.59 -15.29
N ARG A 75 5.52 -7.16 -14.54
CA ARG A 75 6.05 -7.90 -13.37
C ARG A 75 6.42 -7.00 -12.21
N TRP A 76 5.51 -6.11 -11.82
CA TRP A 76 5.55 -5.61 -10.45
C TRP A 76 5.20 -6.77 -9.53
N HIS A 77 6.19 -7.19 -8.74
CA HIS A 77 6.07 -8.32 -7.85
C HIS A 77 4.99 -7.99 -6.82
N ARG A 78 4.03 -8.91 -6.66
CA ARG A 78 2.90 -8.80 -5.70
C ARG A 78 3.36 -8.30 -4.33
N GLU A 79 4.53 -8.75 -3.91
CA GLU A 79 5.15 -8.40 -2.63
C GLU A 79 5.58 -6.93 -2.56
N ARG A 80 6.06 -6.34 -3.66
CA ARG A 80 6.47 -4.93 -3.71
C ARG A 80 5.27 -3.98 -3.66
N LEU A 81 4.17 -4.34 -4.33
CA LEU A 81 2.89 -3.64 -4.21
C LEU A 81 2.37 -3.70 -2.77
N PHE A 82 2.45 -4.87 -2.15
CA PHE A 82 2.04 -5.04 -0.75
C PHE A 82 2.83 -4.14 0.19
N ILE A 83 4.16 -4.07 0.05
CA ILE A 83 5.00 -3.17 0.87
C ILE A 83 4.63 -1.71 0.69
N GLN A 84 4.51 -1.24 -0.55
CA GLN A 84 4.11 0.15 -0.78
C GLN A 84 2.72 0.43 -0.23
N SER A 85 1.82 -0.55 -0.27
CA SER A 85 0.48 -0.42 0.32
C SER A 85 0.51 -0.35 1.85
N LEU A 86 1.43 -1.06 2.52
CA LEU A 86 1.67 -0.93 3.96
C LEU A 86 2.21 0.46 4.30
N GLU A 87 3.17 0.99 3.52
CA GLU A 87 3.69 2.36 3.67
C GLU A 87 2.56 3.39 3.54
N THR A 88 1.74 3.25 2.50
CA THR A 88 0.59 4.13 2.25
C THR A 88 -0.40 4.08 3.43
N LEU A 89 -0.68 2.89 3.94
CA LEU A 89 -1.58 2.69 5.08
C LEU A 89 -1.03 3.28 6.38
N LEU A 90 0.29 3.22 6.57
CA LEU A 90 0.98 3.89 7.68
C LEU A 90 0.87 5.41 7.56
N ASP A 91 1.07 5.98 6.37
CA ASP A 91 0.92 7.42 6.16
C ASP A 91 -0.52 7.89 6.45
N ILE A 92 -1.52 7.08 6.09
CA ILE A 92 -2.92 7.34 6.45
C ILE A 92 -3.11 7.24 7.96
N SER A 93 -2.54 6.22 8.61
CA SER A 93 -2.58 6.07 10.07
C SER A 93 -1.92 7.24 10.81
N ASP A 94 -0.85 7.79 10.26
CA ASP A 94 -0.16 8.99 10.78
C ASP A 94 -0.95 10.29 10.50
N GLY A 95 -2.08 10.20 9.78
CA GLY A 95 -2.97 11.33 9.49
C GLY A 95 -2.53 12.16 8.28
N SER A 96 -1.80 11.58 7.33
CA SER A 96 -1.39 12.27 6.11
C SER A 96 -2.59 12.63 5.23
N GLU A 97 -3.04 13.88 5.34
CA GLU A 97 -4.15 14.43 4.56
C GLU A 97 -3.87 14.43 3.05
N GLU A 98 -2.61 14.46 2.63
CA GLU A 98 -2.24 14.39 1.21
C GLU A 98 -2.56 13.01 0.63
N VAL A 99 -2.16 11.94 1.33
CA VAL A 99 -2.38 10.56 0.89
C VAL A 99 -3.87 10.23 0.93
N LEU A 100 -4.56 10.65 1.99
CA LEU A 100 -6.01 10.51 2.11
C LEU A 100 -6.74 11.13 0.91
N ARG A 101 -6.44 12.39 0.57
CA ARG A 101 -7.05 13.08 -0.58
C ARG A 101 -6.76 12.41 -1.92
N LYS A 102 -5.57 11.84 -2.09
CA LYS A 102 -5.17 11.11 -3.31
C LYS A 102 -5.97 9.82 -3.48
N ILE A 103 -6.22 9.09 -2.39
CA ILE A 103 -6.96 7.82 -2.40
C ILE A 103 -8.47 8.06 -2.50
N THR A 104 -8.99 9.08 -1.82
CA THR A 104 -10.41 9.46 -1.87
C THR A 104 -10.80 10.16 -3.16
N GLY A 105 -9.83 10.55 -4.00
CA GLY A 105 -10.06 11.21 -5.28
C GLY A 105 -10.50 12.68 -5.15
N GLU A 106 -10.28 13.31 -4.00
CA GLU A 106 -10.70 14.70 -3.74
C GLU A 106 -9.84 15.75 -4.47
N ASN A 107 -8.72 15.34 -5.08
CA ASN A 107 -8.10 16.09 -6.17
C ASN A 107 -8.46 15.36 -7.47
N GLY A 108 -9.36 15.95 -8.27
CA GLY A 108 -9.86 15.41 -9.53
C GLY A 108 -8.78 15.25 -10.60
N GLU A 109 -7.92 14.25 -10.45
CA GLU A 109 -7.02 13.76 -11.49
C GLU A 109 -7.30 12.27 -11.69
N SER A 110 -8.56 11.97 -11.99
CA SER A 110 -8.88 10.87 -12.89
C SER A 110 -8.24 11.21 -14.23
N GLY A 111 -7.22 10.43 -14.61
CA GLY A 111 -6.62 10.49 -15.94
C GLY A 111 -7.64 10.08 -17.01
N THR A 112 -8.47 11.02 -17.43
CA THR A 112 -9.21 11.09 -18.70
C THR A 112 -9.98 12.41 -18.65
N ASP A 113 -9.39 13.51 -19.10
CA ASP A 113 -9.68 13.96 -20.46
C ASP A 113 -8.51 14.76 -21.03
N ARG A 114 -8.15 14.40 -22.27
CA ARG A 114 -7.31 15.23 -23.12
C ARG A 114 -8.00 16.57 -23.32
N GLU A 115 -7.20 17.63 -23.43
CA GLU A 115 -7.63 18.86 -24.10
C GLU A 115 -8.22 18.50 -25.47
N ASP A 116 -9.50 18.78 -25.70
CA ASP A 116 -10.02 19.07 -27.04
C ASP A 116 -11.27 19.96 -26.99
N VAL A 117 -11.05 21.21 -27.40
CA VAL A 117 -11.96 22.29 -27.87
C VAL A 117 -12.64 23.25 -26.88
#